data_AF-A0A0E3BR46-F1
#
_entry.id   AF-A0A0E3BR46-F1
#
_cell.length_a   1.000
_cell.length_b   1.000
_cell.length_c   1.000
_cell.angle_alpha   90.00
_cell.angle_beta   90.00
_cell.angle_gamma   90.00
#
_symmetry.space_group_name_H-M   'P 1'
#
loop_
_entity.id
_entity.type
_entity.pdbx_description
1 polymer ?
#
loop_
_entity_poly.entity_id
_entity_poly.type
_entity_poly.pdbx_seq_one_letter_code
_entity_poly.pdbx_strand_id
1 'polypeptide(L)'
;MSLVLVDDHQLRQALKNLQAAGQDMKPAMRKIAQAMALIVEDNFEAEGQPKWEALSPVTIALRTKAAKGKTEGGFRILQDAGQLAGSISTDYGAEHATIGSNLFYAAIQQFGGMAGRGKKVEIPARPFLPINADGKLQPEASEEVLDTVMRHLRTAVSR
;
A
#
# COMPACT_ATOMS: atom_id res chain seq x y z
N MET A 1 -33.11 42.90 26.76
CA MET A 1 -32.28 42.50 25.61
C MET A 1 -31.14 41.67 26.15
N SER A 2 -31.21 40.35 26.03
CA SER A 2 -30.20 39.42 26.51
C SER A 2 -29.16 39.21 25.41
N LEU A 3 -27.92 39.64 25.67
CA LEU A 3 -26.75 39.33 24.86
C LEU A 3 -26.11 38.07 25.42
N VAL A 4 -26.08 37.00 24.61
CA VAL A 4 -25.31 35.79 24.91
C VAL A 4 -23.95 35.98 24.26
N LEU A 5 -22.90 36.09 25.08
CA LEU A 5 -21.52 36.09 24.61
C LEU A 5 -21.13 34.63 24.38
N VAL A 6 -20.92 34.23 23.13
CA VAL A 6 -20.34 32.93 22.81
C VAL A 6 -18.86 33.01 23.22
N ASP A 7 -18.44 32.21 24.19
CA ASP A 7 -17.02 32.04 24.52
C ASP A 7 -16.32 31.42 23.30
N ASP A 8 -15.66 32.26 22.51
CA ASP A 8 -15.00 31.89 21.27
C ASP A 8 -13.56 31.40 21.50
N HIS A 9 -13.09 31.33 22.76
CA HIS A 9 -11.75 30.84 23.07
C HIS A 9 -11.57 29.39 22.61
N GLN A 10 -12.55 28.52 22.88
CA GLN A 10 -12.54 27.14 22.42
C GLN A 10 -12.51 27.04 20.89
N LEU A 11 -13.30 27.87 20.20
CA LEU A 11 -13.34 27.93 18.74
C LEU A 11 -12.00 28.38 18.16
N ARG A 12 -11.40 29.45 18.70
CA ARG A 12 -10.09 29.97 18.25
C ARG A 12 -8.98 28.97 18.47
N GLN A 13 -8.99 28.29 19.62
CA GLN A 13 -8.01 27.25 19.93
C GLN A 13 -8.15 26.05 18.98
N ALA A 14 -9.37 25.60 18.72
CA ALA A 14 -9.65 24.54 17.75
C ALA A 14 -9.15 24.90 16.33
N LEU A 15 -9.41 26.13 15.86
CA LEU A 15 -8.92 26.59 14.56
C LEU A 15 -7.38 26.65 14.50
N LYS A 16 -6.73 27.11 15.59
CA LYS A 16 -5.26 27.13 15.68
C LYS A 16 -4.67 25.72 15.65
N ASN A 17 -5.26 24.77 16.37
CA ASN A 17 -4.83 23.37 16.36
C ASN A 17 -5.03 22.73 14.98
N LEU A 18 -6.16 23.01 14.33
CA LEU A 18 -6.45 22.53 12.99
C LEU A 18 -5.44 23.08 11.96
N GLN A 19 -5.13 24.38 12.03
CA GLN A 19 -4.12 24.98 11.17
C GLN A 19 -2.75 24.32 11.36
N ALA A 20 -2.32 24.12 12.61
CA ALA A 20 -1.06 23.45 12.91
C ALA A 20 -1.03 22.00 12.40
N ALA A 21 -2.13 21.26 12.55
CA ALA A 21 -2.25 19.89 12.05
C ALA A 21 -2.26 19.80 10.52
N GLY A 22 -2.77 20.81 9.83
CA GLY A 22 -2.69 20.92 8.37
C GLY A 22 -1.29 21.31 7.87
N GLN A 23 -0.50 22.02 8.68
CA GLN A 23 0.90 22.34 8.36
C GLN A 23 1.85 21.16 8.60
N ASP A 24 1.59 20.35 9.63
CA ASP A 24 2.34 19.12 9.90
C ASP A 24 1.47 17.88 9.72
N MET A 25 1.42 17.40 8.48
CA MET A 25 0.73 16.17 8.10
C MET A 25 1.61 14.93 8.26
N LYS A 26 2.87 15.06 8.72
CA LYS A 26 3.78 13.92 8.89
C LYS A 26 3.21 12.79 9.76
N PRO A 27 2.45 13.06 10.86
CA PRO A 27 1.81 12.00 11.63
C PRO A 27 0.75 11.23 10.83
N ALA A 28 0.01 11.90 9.94
CA ALA A 28 -0.97 11.27 9.06
C ALA A 28 -0.27 10.47 7.95
N MET A 29 0.74 11.05 7.28
CA MET A 29 1.49 10.40 6.21
C MET A 29 2.21 9.15 6.68
N ARG A 30 2.75 9.13 7.91
CA ARG A 30 3.31 7.92 8.51
C ARG A 30 2.28 6.79 8.60
N LYS A 31 1.07 7.10 9.05
CA LYS A 31 -0.01 6.12 9.18
C LYS A 31 -0.49 5.64 7.82
N ILE A 32 -0.61 6.54 6.85
CA ILE A 32 -0.92 6.21 5.46
C ILE A 32 0.12 5.22 4.91
N ALA A 33 1.41 5.52 5.06
CA ALA A 33 2.48 4.65 4.58
C ALA A 33 2.42 3.25 5.21
N GLN A 34 2.17 3.17 6.52
CA GLN A 34 1.98 1.90 7.23
C GLN A 34 0.76 1.13 6.71
N ALA A 35 -0.36 1.81 6.48
CA ALA A 35 -1.54 1.17 5.94
C ALA A 35 -1.34 0.67 4.50
N MET A 36 -0.63 1.42 3.66
CA MET A 36 -0.26 0.96 2.32
C MET A 36 0.57 -0.32 2.37
N ALA A 37 1.47 -0.47 3.34
CA ALA A 37 2.23 -1.70 3.53
C ALA A 37 1.33 -2.89 3.87
N LEU A 38 0.34 -2.70 4.75
CA LEU A 38 -0.65 -3.74 5.08
C LEU A 38 -1.46 -4.16 3.86
N ILE A 39 -1.93 -3.19 3.06
CA ILE A 39 -2.68 -3.50 1.82
C ILE A 39 -1.79 -4.26 0.82
N VAL A 40 -0.49 -3.96 0.76
CA VAL A 40 0.45 -4.76 -0.06
C VAL A 40 0.55 -6.19 0.45
N GLU A 41 0.63 -6.41 1.77
CA GLU A 41 0.62 -7.74 2.37
C GLU A 41 -0.67 -8.50 2.03
N ASP A 42 -1.83 -7.84 2.15
CA ASP A 42 -3.13 -8.39 1.77
C ASP A 42 -3.17 -8.77 0.28
N ASN A 43 -2.65 -7.90 -0.59
CA ASN A 43 -2.52 -8.19 -2.02
C ASN A 43 -1.63 -9.41 -2.28
N PHE A 44 -0.54 -9.57 -1.54
CA PHE A 44 0.33 -10.74 -1.64
C PHE A 44 -0.38 -12.03 -1.19
N GLU A 45 -1.18 -11.95 -0.12
CA GLU A 45 -1.96 -13.07 0.40
C GLU A 45 -3.12 -13.47 -0.52
N ALA A 46 -3.83 -12.50 -1.07
CA ALA A 46 -4.93 -12.71 -2.02
C ALA A 46 -4.45 -13.20 -3.40
N GLU A 47 -3.13 -13.20 -3.62
CA GLU A 47 -2.49 -13.42 -4.92
C GLU A 47 -2.94 -12.38 -5.96
N GLY A 48 -3.00 -11.12 -5.55
CA GLY A 48 -3.31 -9.96 -6.39
C GLY A 48 -4.71 -9.40 -6.22
N GLN A 49 -4.86 -8.13 -6.62
CA GLN A 49 -6.15 -7.46 -6.75
C GLN A 49 -6.15 -6.63 -8.06
N PRO A 50 -6.70 -7.17 -9.18
CA PRO A 50 -7.36 -8.47 -9.31
C PRO A 50 -6.40 -9.66 -9.20
N LYS A 51 -6.94 -10.86 -8.99
CA LYS A 51 -6.17 -12.10 -8.83
C LYS A 51 -5.25 -12.34 -10.03
N TRP A 52 -4.00 -12.69 -9.75
CA TRP A 52 -2.96 -12.92 -10.76
C TRP A 52 -3.26 -14.15 -11.62
N GLU A 53 -2.76 -14.10 -12.85
CA GLU A 53 -2.81 -15.23 -13.75
C GLU A 53 -2.06 -16.43 -13.16
N ALA A 54 -2.70 -17.61 -13.25
CA ALA A 54 -2.15 -18.85 -12.74
C ALA A 54 -0.79 -19.19 -13.38
N LEU A 55 0.07 -19.83 -12.61
CA LEU A 55 1.34 -20.34 -13.12
C LEU A 55 1.13 -21.51 -14.09
N SER A 56 2.07 -21.69 -15.01
CA SER A 56 2.04 -22.84 -15.91
C SER A 56 2.12 -24.16 -15.12
N PRO A 57 1.49 -25.25 -15.61
CA PRO A 57 1.57 -26.56 -14.96
C PRO A 57 3.01 -27.04 -14.74
N VAL A 58 3.91 -26.71 -15.67
CA VAL A 58 5.34 -27.04 -15.58
C VAL A 58 5.99 -26.30 -14.40
N THR A 59 5.72 -25.00 -14.24
CA THR A 59 6.24 -24.20 -13.14
C THR A 59 5.75 -24.71 -11.79
N ILE A 60 4.45 -25.05 -11.71
CA ILE A 60 3.84 -25.65 -10.51
C ILE A 60 4.57 -26.96 -10.17
N ALA A 61 4.69 -27.89 -11.13
CA ALA A 61 5.36 -29.17 -10.91
C ALA A 61 6.82 -29.02 -10.44
N LEU A 62 7.58 -28.08 -11.03
CA LEU A 62 8.96 -27.79 -10.64
C LEU A 62 9.05 -27.27 -9.20
N ARG A 63 8.19 -26.32 -8.83
CA ARG A 63 8.13 -25.77 -7.47
C ARG A 63 7.71 -26.82 -6.45
N THR A 64 6.74 -27.67 -6.78
CA THR A 64 6.33 -28.79 -5.91
C THR A 64 7.46 -29.75 -5.62
N LYS A 65 8.23 -30.10 -6.64
CA LYS A 65 9.40 -30.96 -6.48
C LYS A 65 10.48 -30.29 -5.62
N ALA A 66 10.76 -29.00 -5.86
CA ALA A 66 11.75 -28.24 -5.11
C ALA A 66 11.37 -28.08 -3.62
N ALA A 67 10.09 -27.87 -3.33
CA ALA A 67 9.57 -27.75 -1.97
C ALA A 67 9.54 -29.09 -1.20
N LYS A 68 9.88 -30.23 -1.84
CA LYS A 68 9.83 -31.58 -1.25
C LYS A 68 8.48 -31.89 -0.58
N GLY A 69 7.38 -31.35 -1.11
CA GLY A 69 6.04 -31.53 -0.55
C GLY A 69 5.77 -30.81 0.77
N LYS A 70 6.61 -29.86 1.20
CA LYS A 70 6.52 -29.17 2.50
C LYS A 70 5.61 -27.94 2.56
N THR A 71 4.95 -27.56 1.47
CA THR A 71 4.11 -26.35 1.44
C THR A 71 2.74 -26.65 2.06
N GLU A 72 2.68 -26.68 3.39
CA GLU A 72 1.42 -26.50 4.12
C GLU A 72 0.90 -25.08 3.80
N GLY A 73 -0.19 -24.98 3.04
CA GLY A 73 -0.75 -23.70 2.57
C GLY A 73 -0.66 -23.44 1.06
N GLY A 74 -0.02 -24.33 0.28
CA GLY A 74 0.06 -24.22 -1.19
C GLY A 74 1.12 -23.27 -1.73
N PHE A 75 1.24 -23.20 -3.07
CA PHE A 75 2.20 -22.32 -3.76
C PHE A 75 1.59 -20.94 -3.96
N ARG A 76 2.19 -19.91 -3.37
CA ARG A 76 1.83 -18.51 -3.63
C ARG A 76 2.69 -17.97 -4.78
N ILE A 77 2.05 -17.42 -5.82
CA ILE A 77 2.71 -17.11 -7.11
C ILE A 77 3.96 -16.23 -6.96
N LEU A 78 3.86 -15.12 -6.21
CA LEU A 78 4.97 -14.20 -5.94
C LEU A 78 5.69 -14.44 -4.59
N GLN A 79 5.34 -15.51 -3.86
CA GLN A 79 5.94 -15.83 -2.56
C GLN A 79 6.57 -17.23 -2.59
N ASP A 80 7.65 -17.37 -3.36
CA ASP A 80 8.47 -18.60 -3.38
C ASP A 80 9.45 -18.59 -2.19
N ALA A 81 10.45 -17.69 -2.24
CA ALA A 81 11.35 -17.41 -1.12
C ALA A 81 10.93 -16.17 -0.30
N GLY A 82 9.79 -15.55 -0.62
CA GLY A 82 9.29 -14.33 0.05
C GLY A 82 10.09 -13.05 -0.23
N GLN A 83 11.14 -13.08 -1.05
CA GLN A 83 12.03 -11.93 -1.27
C GLN A 83 11.30 -10.67 -1.77
N LEU A 84 10.34 -10.83 -2.68
CA LEU A 84 9.60 -9.67 -3.20
C LEU A 84 8.73 -9.04 -2.11
N ALA A 85 7.92 -9.84 -1.42
CA ALA A 85 7.10 -9.36 -0.31
C ALA A 85 7.96 -8.74 0.83
N GLY A 86 9.09 -9.36 1.15
CA GLY A 86 10.03 -8.85 2.16
C GLY A 86 10.87 -7.64 1.71
N SER A 87 10.81 -7.26 0.44
CA SER A 87 11.52 -6.07 -0.08
C SER A 87 10.68 -4.80 -0.06
N ILE A 88 9.41 -4.92 0.34
CA ILE A 88 8.50 -3.79 0.40
C ILE A 88 8.99 -2.83 1.49
N SER A 89 9.10 -1.56 1.12
CA SER A 89 9.60 -0.49 1.96
C SER A 89 8.72 0.74 1.83
N THR A 90 8.65 1.51 2.91
CA THR A 90 7.87 2.73 2.99
C THR A 90 8.75 3.91 3.37
N ASP A 91 8.33 5.09 2.93
CA ASP A 91 8.89 6.37 3.35
C ASP A 91 7.77 7.40 3.52
N TYR A 92 8.00 8.45 4.29
CA TYR A 92 7.00 9.49 4.53
C TYR A 92 7.61 10.81 4.98
N GLY A 93 6.98 11.90 4.54
CA GLY A 93 7.28 13.27 4.93
C GLY A 93 6.02 14.01 5.35
N ALA A 94 6.10 15.34 5.43
CA ALA A 94 4.91 16.15 5.68
C ALA A 94 3.94 16.12 4.48
N GLU A 95 4.45 16.01 3.26
CA GLU A 95 3.66 16.15 2.04
C GLU A 95 3.53 14.85 1.22
N HIS A 96 4.18 13.76 1.66
CA HIS A 96 4.18 12.51 0.92
C HIS A 96 4.14 11.28 1.84
N ALA A 97 3.58 10.20 1.29
CA ALA A 97 3.73 8.84 1.75
C ALA A 97 4.10 7.99 0.53
N THR A 98 5.09 7.12 0.68
CA THR A 98 5.67 6.33 -0.42
C THR A 98 5.71 4.86 -0.03
N ILE A 99 5.43 3.99 -1.01
CA ILE A 99 5.46 2.53 -0.90
C ILE A 99 6.12 1.97 -2.16
N GLY A 100 7.01 0.99 -2.02
CA GLY A 100 7.66 0.38 -3.17
C GLY A 100 8.62 -0.74 -2.81
N SER A 101 9.35 -1.23 -3.81
CA SER A 101 10.41 -2.25 -3.67
C SER A 101 11.69 -1.75 -4.32
N ASN A 102 12.83 -2.10 -3.73
CA ASN A 102 14.15 -1.84 -4.29
C ASN A 102 14.64 -2.93 -5.27
N LEU A 103 13.85 -4.00 -5.47
CA LEU A 103 14.24 -5.09 -6.36
C LEU A 103 14.00 -4.71 -7.82
N PHE A 104 15.04 -4.89 -8.65
CA PHE A 104 14.96 -4.56 -10.09
C PHE A 104 13.79 -5.26 -10.80
N TYR A 105 13.50 -6.51 -10.45
CA TYR A 105 12.42 -7.27 -11.09
C TYR A 105 11.02 -6.89 -10.59
N ALA A 106 10.90 -6.11 -9.50
CA ALA A 106 9.61 -5.73 -8.93
C ALA A 106 8.76 -4.93 -9.91
N ALA A 107 9.39 -4.05 -10.70
CA ALA A 107 8.70 -3.29 -11.74
C ALA A 107 8.10 -4.19 -12.83
N ILE A 108 8.84 -5.21 -13.27
CA ILE A 108 8.34 -6.20 -14.25
C ILE A 108 7.20 -7.02 -13.65
N GLN A 109 7.23 -7.34 -12.35
CA GLN A 109 6.10 -8.02 -11.71
C GLN A 109 4.90 -7.08 -11.58
N GLN A 110 5.08 -5.82 -11.17
CA GLN A 110 3.98 -4.88 -11.00
C GLN A 110 3.27 -4.57 -12.32
N PHE A 111 4.04 -4.29 -13.38
CA PHE A 111 3.52 -3.74 -14.65
C PHE A 111 3.51 -4.75 -15.80
N GLY A 112 4.15 -5.91 -15.63
CA GLY A 112 4.39 -6.84 -16.73
C GLY A 112 5.44 -6.35 -17.72
N GLY A 113 5.54 -7.04 -18.85
CA GLY A 113 6.34 -6.61 -20.00
C GLY A 113 7.41 -7.63 -20.41
N MET A 114 8.30 -7.20 -21.30
CA MET A 114 9.30 -8.06 -21.94
C MET A 114 10.56 -8.22 -21.09
N ALA A 115 10.92 -9.46 -20.79
CA ALA A 115 12.03 -9.85 -19.94
C ALA A 115 12.86 -11.01 -20.54
N GLY A 116 13.84 -11.48 -19.77
CA GLY A 116 14.77 -12.53 -20.18
C GLY A 116 15.86 -12.04 -21.13
N ARG A 117 16.66 -12.99 -21.66
CA ARG A 117 17.77 -12.69 -22.56
C ARG A 117 17.26 -12.02 -23.84
N GLY A 118 17.63 -10.77 -24.04
CA GLY A 118 17.20 -9.98 -25.21
C GLY A 118 15.73 -9.56 -25.17
N LYS A 119 15.08 -9.55 -24.00
CA LYS A 119 13.66 -9.13 -23.84
C LYS A 119 12.70 -9.88 -24.77
N LYS A 120 12.84 -11.21 -24.83
CA LYS A 120 12.04 -12.07 -25.73
C LYS A 120 10.90 -12.82 -25.04
N VAL A 121 10.80 -12.72 -23.71
CA VAL A 121 9.79 -13.40 -22.92
C VAL A 121 8.82 -12.36 -22.37
N GLU A 122 7.56 -12.49 -22.71
CA GLU A 122 6.51 -11.67 -22.12
C GLU A 122 6.15 -12.20 -20.73
N ILE A 123 6.13 -11.30 -19.75
CA ILE A 123 5.69 -11.59 -18.38
C ILE A 123 4.39 -10.84 -18.13
N PRO A 124 3.29 -11.53 -17.75
CA PRO A 124 2.04 -10.86 -17.41
C PRO A 124 2.21 -10.04 -16.13
N ALA A 125 1.47 -8.94 -16.05
CA ALA A 125 1.43 -8.11 -14.85
C ALA A 125 0.84 -8.89 -13.67
N ARG A 126 1.51 -8.79 -12.53
CA ARG A 126 1.11 -9.29 -11.22
C ARG A 126 1.14 -8.13 -10.22
N PRO A 127 0.21 -7.16 -10.36
CA PRO A 127 0.21 -5.98 -9.51
C PRO A 127 0.01 -6.37 -8.04
N PHE A 128 0.89 -5.85 -7.18
CA PHE A 128 0.89 -6.07 -5.73
C PHE A 128 0.88 -4.76 -4.95
N LEU A 129 1.28 -3.65 -5.58
CA LEU A 129 1.14 -2.31 -5.01
C LEU A 129 -0.34 -1.87 -5.03
N PRO A 130 -0.76 -0.99 -4.10
CA PRO A 130 -2.14 -0.53 -3.97
C PRO A 130 -2.51 0.52 -5.05
N ILE A 131 -2.01 0.34 -6.26
CA ILE A 131 -2.25 1.17 -7.43
C ILE A 131 -2.66 0.29 -8.62
N ASN A 132 -3.66 0.74 -9.36
CA ASN A 132 -4.08 0.09 -10.59
C ASN A 132 -3.25 0.57 -11.79
N ALA A 133 -3.51 0.00 -12.98
CA ALA A 133 -2.80 0.34 -14.20
C ALA A 133 -2.96 1.82 -14.63
N ASP A 134 -4.04 2.48 -14.21
CA ASP A 134 -4.30 3.90 -14.48
C ASP A 134 -3.60 4.83 -13.47
N GLY A 135 -2.83 4.27 -12.53
CA GLY A 135 -2.17 5.01 -11.46
C GLY A 135 -3.11 5.48 -10.34
N LYS A 136 -4.34 4.95 -10.28
CA LYS A 136 -5.29 5.23 -9.20
C LYS A 136 -5.10 4.25 -8.05
N LEU A 137 -5.33 4.72 -6.83
CA LEU A 137 -5.35 3.85 -5.66
C LEU A 137 -6.45 2.79 -5.77
N GLN A 138 -6.18 1.62 -5.18
CA GLN A 138 -7.22 0.65 -4.88
C GLN A 138 -8.29 1.31 -3.97
N PRO A 139 -9.58 0.94 -4.09
CA PRO A 139 -10.66 1.56 -3.29
C PRO A 139 -10.36 1.60 -1.79
N GLU A 140 -9.90 0.48 -1.25
CA GLU A 140 -9.56 0.29 0.16
C GLU A 140 -8.40 1.21 0.58
N ALA A 141 -7.41 1.37 -0.30
CA ALA A 141 -6.29 2.30 -0.08
C ALA A 141 -6.75 3.76 -0.11
N SER A 142 -7.66 4.11 -1.02
CA SER A 142 -8.23 5.46 -1.10
C SER A 142 -9.06 5.80 0.13
N GLU A 143 -9.87 4.85 0.62
CA GLU A 143 -10.67 5.02 1.82
C GLU A 143 -9.80 5.21 3.06
N GLU A 144 -8.76 4.39 3.22
CA GLU A 144 -7.85 4.48 4.36
C GLU A 144 -7.05 5.79 4.39
N VAL A 145 -6.65 6.32 3.21
CA VAL A 145 -6.04 7.65 3.11
C VAL A 145 -6.98 8.72 3.66
N LEU A 146 -8.23 8.73 3.19
CA LEU A 146 -9.22 9.72 3.60
C LEU A 146 -9.54 9.61 5.10
N ASP A 147 -9.76 8.40 5.60
CA ASP A 147 -10.07 8.18 7.00
C ASP A 147 -8.90 8.59 7.91
N THR A 148 -7.66 8.26 7.54
CA THR A 148 -6.48 8.66 8.30
C THR A 148 -6.31 10.18 8.34
N VAL A 149 -6.54 10.89 7.24
CA VAL A 149 -6.53 12.36 7.22
C VAL A 149 -7.63 12.93 8.11
N MET A 150 -8.86 12.45 7.98
CA MET A 150 -9.99 12.90 8.79
C MET A 150 -9.76 12.66 10.29
N ARG A 151 -9.22 11.51 10.65
CA ARG A 151 -8.88 11.13 12.03
C ARG A 151 -7.79 12.03 12.61
N HIS A 152 -6.77 12.38 11.82
CA HIS A 152 -5.71 13.32 12.21
C HIS A 152 -6.26 14.71 12.50
N LEU A 153 -7.05 15.27 11.58
CA LEU A 153 -7.64 16.60 11.73
C LEU A 153 -8.65 16.66 12.89
N ARG A 154 -9.51 15.63 13.03
CA ARG A 154 -10.46 15.53 14.16
C ARG A 154 -9.73 15.51 15.50
N THR A 155 -8.67 14.72 15.60
CA THR A 155 -7.86 14.62 16.83
C THR A 155 -7.24 15.97 17.21
N ALA A 156 -6.84 16.79 16.24
CA ALA A 156 -6.29 18.12 16.49
C ALA A 156 -7.33 19.08 17.09
N VAL A 157 -8.57 19.04 16.60
CA VAL A 157 -9.66 19.90 17.07
C VAL A 157 -10.16 19.50 18.47
N SER A 158 -10.03 18.22 18.84
CA SER A 158 -10.45 17.71 20.14
C SER A 158 -9.42 17.86 21.27
N ARG A 159 -8.27 18.48 21.00
CA ARG A 159 -7.25 18.83 22.01
C ARG A 159 -7.51 20.23 22.57
#